data_AF-A0A5C8KW69-F1
#
_entry.id   AF-A0A5C8KW69-F1
#
_cell.length_a   1.000
_cell.length_b   1.000
_cell.length_c   1.000
_cell.angle_alpha   90.00
_cell.angle_beta   90.00
_cell.angle_gamma   90.00
#
_symmetry.space_group_name_H-M   'P 1'
#
loop_
_entity.id
_entity.type
_entity.pdbx_description
1 polymer ?
#
loop_
_entity_poly.entity_id
_entity_poly.type
_entity_poly.pdbx_seq_one_letter_code
_entity_poly.pdbx_strand_id
1 'polypeptide(L)'
;MTFKKAIITFLAMILLMSIPVFPIYASDIDDHWANAQLKKWIGNGIINGYDDGTVRPDNPIDRAEFVTIVNRIFEFKRETDGGFTDVASTNWFSGDIAKAYRAGYISGYPDQTFRPKDEVTREDAAVILSRAFKLTGASSNNRASFSDSDQIQGYAKAAIETLVENGYMKGYTDHSFKPRRAITRAEAVTIINQIVSEFYHAAGTYPPQRINGNAVINNPNVTLKDTHIEGNLYLAEGIGSGDATLDAVTVKGVTFINGGGTNSIHLHGSTLEKVIINNRDHQVRVVVSGTVNELTVDSMAKLEVQESASIGSLTISETAANTMISGNGSIHNVKIGADITINDSKVKTGTTVKMSNGKVVVGNEQQVNGGGPASGSSTGNSNGSGTNPGDNGSGTTPGNGGSGTNPGDNGSGTNPGDNGGGTNPGDNGSGTNPGDNGGGTNPG
;
A
#
# COMPACT_ATOMS: atom_id res chain seq x y z
N MET A 1 -61.89 -25.09 -19.51
CA MET A 1 -60.63 -24.45 -19.09
C MET A 1 -60.01 -23.79 -20.30
N THR A 2 -60.02 -22.47 -20.31
CA THR A 2 -60.04 -21.64 -21.52
C THR A 2 -58.64 -21.33 -22.03
N PHE A 3 -58.53 -21.29 -23.36
CA PHE A 3 -57.37 -21.00 -24.23
C PHE A 3 -56.34 -19.99 -23.69
N LYS A 4 -56.77 -19.01 -22.87
CA LYS A 4 -55.91 -18.06 -22.17
C LYS A 4 -54.92 -18.69 -21.18
N LYS A 5 -55.28 -19.79 -20.49
CA LYS A 5 -54.35 -20.48 -19.58
C LYS A 5 -53.24 -21.23 -20.33
N ALA A 6 -53.53 -21.77 -21.52
CA ALA A 6 -52.54 -22.44 -22.36
C ALA A 6 -51.54 -21.46 -23.00
N ILE A 7 -51.98 -20.25 -23.35
CA ILE A 7 -51.09 -19.20 -23.88
C ILE A 7 -50.14 -18.66 -22.79
N ILE A 8 -50.60 -18.52 -21.55
CA ILE A 8 -49.77 -18.04 -20.43
C ILE A 8 -48.70 -19.09 -20.04
N THR A 9 -49.03 -20.38 -20.02
CA THR A 9 -48.00 -21.42 -19.80
C THR A 9 -47.03 -21.55 -20.97
N PHE A 10 -47.47 -21.34 -22.21
CA PHE A 10 -46.58 -21.37 -23.37
C PHE A 10 -45.63 -20.15 -23.41
N LEU A 11 -46.10 -18.95 -23.05
CA LEU A 11 -45.25 -17.76 -22.92
C LEU A 11 -44.24 -17.87 -21.76
N ALA A 12 -44.65 -18.45 -20.63
CA ALA A 12 -43.75 -18.68 -19.48
C ALA A 12 -42.66 -19.73 -19.79
N MET A 13 -42.95 -20.70 -20.65
CA MET A 13 -41.99 -21.74 -21.05
C MET A 13 -40.98 -21.23 -22.09
N ILE A 14 -41.35 -20.27 -22.95
CA ILE A 14 -40.42 -19.58 -23.86
C ILE A 14 -39.50 -18.61 -23.10
N LEU A 15 -39.99 -17.96 -22.04
CA LEU A 15 -39.16 -17.11 -21.17
C LEU A 15 -38.11 -17.91 -20.36
N LEU A 16 -38.34 -19.21 -20.13
CA LEU A 16 -37.42 -20.13 -19.43
C LEU A 16 -36.44 -20.87 -20.37
N MET A 17 -36.54 -20.69 -21.69
CA MET A 17 -35.66 -21.32 -22.69
C MET A 17 -34.69 -20.35 -23.37
N SER A 18 -34.52 -19.13 -22.83
CA SER A 18 -33.36 -18.31 -23.18
C SER A 18 -32.13 -18.88 -22.48
N ILE A 19 -31.63 -20.02 -22.94
CA ILE A 19 -30.30 -20.47 -22.59
C ILE A 19 -29.37 -19.34 -23.06
N PRO A 20 -28.65 -18.66 -22.16
CA PRO A 20 -27.63 -17.73 -22.63
C PRO A 20 -26.66 -18.53 -23.49
N VAL A 21 -26.69 -18.30 -24.80
CA VAL A 21 -25.66 -18.78 -25.71
C VAL A 21 -24.45 -17.93 -25.36
N PHE A 22 -23.67 -18.35 -24.38
CA PHE A 22 -22.34 -17.82 -24.22
C PHE A 22 -21.58 -18.22 -25.49
N PRO A 23 -21.19 -17.27 -26.35
CA PRO A 23 -20.38 -17.61 -27.50
C PRO A 23 -19.15 -18.36 -26.98
N ILE A 24 -18.78 -19.43 -27.70
CA ILE A 24 -17.62 -20.26 -27.38
C ILE A 24 -16.39 -19.40 -27.67
N TYR A 25 -15.99 -18.56 -26.72
CA TYR A 25 -14.78 -17.75 -26.77
C TYR A 25 -13.58 -18.64 -26.49
N ALA A 26 -13.05 -19.38 -27.48
CA ALA A 26 -11.85 -20.20 -27.28
C ALA A 26 -11.34 -20.98 -28.51
N SER A 27 -11.83 -20.76 -29.73
CA SER A 27 -11.50 -21.70 -30.84
C SER A 27 -9.99 -21.83 -31.13
N ASP A 28 -9.20 -20.82 -30.75
CA ASP A 28 -7.76 -20.74 -30.98
C ASP A 28 -6.89 -21.04 -29.75
N ILE A 29 -7.47 -21.52 -28.64
CA ILE A 29 -6.69 -21.79 -27.41
C ILE A 29 -6.57 -23.28 -27.05
N ASP A 30 -7.33 -24.20 -27.65
CA ASP A 30 -7.46 -25.58 -27.15
C ASP A 30 -6.13 -26.34 -27.00
N ASP A 31 -5.22 -26.22 -27.97
CA ASP A 31 -3.88 -26.84 -27.92
C ASP A 31 -2.76 -25.86 -27.50
N HIS A 32 -3.14 -24.66 -27.03
CA HIS A 32 -2.17 -23.62 -26.68
C HIS A 32 -1.57 -23.85 -25.28
N TRP A 33 -0.27 -23.58 -25.09
CA TRP A 33 0.44 -23.83 -23.83
C TRP A 33 -0.17 -23.10 -22.61
N ALA A 34 -0.84 -21.96 -22.87
CA ALA A 34 -1.54 -21.17 -21.86
C ALA A 34 -3.05 -21.50 -21.73
N ASN A 35 -3.53 -22.61 -22.31
CA ASN A 35 -4.95 -22.96 -22.37
C ASN A 35 -5.63 -22.88 -20.99
N ALA A 36 -5.04 -23.53 -19.99
CA ALA A 36 -5.63 -23.62 -18.65
C ALA A 36 -5.82 -22.23 -18.01
N GLN A 37 -4.81 -21.38 -18.11
CA GLN A 37 -4.82 -20.02 -17.57
C GLN A 37 -5.82 -19.15 -18.33
N LEU A 38 -5.80 -19.20 -19.66
CA LEU A 38 -6.74 -18.47 -20.50
C LEU A 38 -8.19 -18.87 -20.20
N LYS A 39 -8.49 -20.19 -20.13
CA LYS A 39 -9.83 -20.68 -19.78
C LYS A 39 -10.27 -20.23 -18.38
N LYS A 40 -9.38 -20.26 -17.38
CA LYS A 40 -9.68 -19.73 -16.03
C LYS A 40 -10.11 -18.27 -16.10
N TRP A 41 -9.32 -17.42 -16.74
CA TRP A 41 -9.59 -15.99 -16.74
C TRP A 41 -10.71 -15.55 -17.70
N ILE A 42 -11.00 -16.34 -18.73
CA ILE A 42 -12.22 -16.19 -19.56
C ILE A 42 -13.45 -16.60 -18.76
N GLY A 43 -13.43 -17.76 -18.09
CA GLY A 43 -14.54 -18.24 -17.26
C GLY A 43 -14.90 -17.30 -16.11
N ASN A 44 -13.90 -16.58 -15.58
CA ASN A 44 -14.08 -15.56 -14.56
C ASN A 44 -14.50 -14.19 -15.12
N GLY A 45 -14.67 -14.05 -16.44
CA GLY A 45 -15.09 -12.79 -17.09
C GLY A 45 -14.03 -11.69 -17.12
N ILE A 46 -12.77 -12.01 -16.84
CA ILE A 46 -11.67 -11.04 -16.83
C ILE A 46 -11.12 -10.84 -18.24
N ILE A 47 -10.98 -11.95 -18.98
CA ILE A 47 -10.52 -11.97 -20.35
C ILE A 47 -11.71 -12.15 -21.29
N ASN A 48 -11.88 -11.19 -22.19
CA ASN A 48 -12.83 -11.33 -23.30
C ASN A 48 -12.04 -11.71 -24.56
N GLY A 49 -12.68 -12.49 -25.43
CA GLY A 49 -12.24 -12.66 -26.81
C GLY A 49 -12.60 -11.45 -27.67
N TYR A 50 -12.23 -11.52 -28.94
CA TYR A 50 -12.63 -10.56 -29.96
C TYR A 50 -13.99 -10.94 -30.55
N ASP A 51 -14.61 -10.01 -31.29
CA ASP A 51 -15.93 -10.21 -31.90
C ASP A 51 -15.97 -11.38 -32.90
N ASP A 52 -14.81 -11.81 -33.41
CA ASP A 52 -14.65 -12.98 -34.28
C ASP A 52 -14.60 -14.32 -33.52
N GLY A 53 -14.74 -14.31 -32.19
CA GLY A 53 -14.73 -15.49 -31.34
C GLY A 53 -13.33 -15.98 -30.93
N THR A 54 -12.26 -15.30 -31.35
CA THR A 54 -10.87 -15.66 -31.02
C THR A 54 -10.37 -15.00 -29.74
N VAL A 55 -9.34 -15.58 -29.11
CA VAL A 55 -8.64 -15.00 -27.96
C VAL A 55 -7.34 -14.31 -28.39
N ARG A 56 -6.76 -14.73 -29.51
CA ARG A 56 -5.47 -14.30 -30.09
C ARG A 56 -4.32 -14.39 -29.08
N PRO A 57 -4.04 -15.58 -28.52
CA PRO A 57 -3.11 -15.76 -27.41
C PRO A 57 -1.66 -15.34 -27.75
N ASP A 58 -1.24 -15.53 -29.00
CA ASP A 58 0.13 -15.22 -29.45
C ASP A 58 0.31 -13.81 -30.00
N ASN A 59 -0.77 -13.03 -30.13
CA ASN A 59 -0.65 -11.64 -30.54
C ASN A 59 -0.05 -10.81 -29.40
N PRO A 60 0.82 -9.83 -29.70
CA PRO A 60 1.20 -8.80 -28.75
C PRO A 60 -0.03 -8.11 -28.17
N ILE A 61 -0.02 -7.88 -26.86
CA ILE A 61 -1.11 -7.15 -26.18
C ILE A 61 -0.83 -5.64 -26.21
N ASP A 62 -1.84 -4.84 -26.53
CA ASP A 62 -1.72 -3.38 -26.46
C ASP A 62 -1.90 -2.85 -25.03
N ARG A 63 -1.43 -1.63 -24.77
CA ARG A 63 -1.46 -1.02 -23.44
C ARG A 63 -2.88 -0.80 -22.92
N ALA A 64 -3.83 -0.48 -23.79
CA ALA A 64 -5.23 -0.29 -23.40
C ALA A 64 -5.87 -1.61 -22.95
N GLU A 65 -5.70 -2.68 -23.74
CA GLU A 65 -6.18 -4.03 -23.43
C GLU A 65 -5.59 -4.53 -22.11
N PHE A 66 -4.29 -4.36 -21.90
CA PHE A 66 -3.62 -4.84 -20.70
C PHE A 66 -4.15 -4.15 -19.43
N VAL A 67 -4.33 -2.83 -19.48
CA VAL A 67 -4.91 -2.05 -18.38
C VAL A 67 -6.36 -2.45 -18.09
N THR A 68 -7.18 -2.66 -19.12
CA THR A 68 -8.56 -3.14 -18.95
C THR A 68 -8.61 -4.49 -18.23
N ILE A 69 -7.69 -5.42 -18.54
CA ILE A 69 -7.61 -6.71 -17.85
C ILE A 69 -7.29 -6.51 -16.36
N VAL A 70 -6.27 -5.70 -16.04
CA VAL A 70 -5.89 -5.40 -14.66
C VAL A 70 -7.05 -4.76 -13.90
N ASN A 71 -7.77 -3.80 -14.53
CA ASN A 71 -8.92 -3.16 -13.92
C ASN A 71 -10.04 -4.13 -13.57
N ARG A 72 -10.32 -5.12 -14.41
CA ARG A 72 -11.38 -6.10 -14.15
C ARG A 72 -11.08 -7.01 -12.95
N ILE A 73 -9.81 -7.28 -12.67
CA ILE A 73 -9.43 -8.09 -11.50
C ILE A 73 -9.82 -7.36 -10.21
N PHE A 74 -9.52 -6.07 -10.13
CA PHE A 74 -9.82 -5.26 -8.94
C PHE A 74 -11.21 -4.62 -8.96
N GLU A 75 -11.86 -4.59 -10.13
CA GLU A 75 -13.11 -3.89 -10.39
C GLU A 75 -13.02 -2.40 -9.98
N PHE A 76 -11.94 -1.73 -10.37
CA PHE A 76 -11.75 -0.29 -10.08
C PHE A 76 -12.95 0.51 -10.57
N LYS A 77 -13.56 1.30 -9.69
CA LYS A 77 -14.85 1.93 -9.97
C LYS A 77 -14.71 3.35 -10.43
N ARG A 78 -13.78 4.11 -9.86
CA ARG A 78 -13.74 5.55 -10.10
C ARG A 78 -12.69 5.98 -11.12
N GLU A 79 -13.12 6.96 -11.89
CA GLU A 79 -12.29 7.71 -12.82
C GLU A 79 -11.78 8.98 -12.12
N THR A 80 -10.80 9.64 -12.73
CA THR A 80 -10.36 10.98 -12.35
C THR A 80 -10.49 11.89 -13.55
N ASP A 81 -10.80 13.16 -13.29
CA ASP A 81 -10.67 14.21 -14.29
C ASP A 81 -9.18 14.49 -14.54
N GLY A 82 -8.85 14.90 -15.77
CA GLY A 82 -7.48 14.97 -16.25
C GLY A 82 -7.05 13.63 -16.85
N GLY A 83 -6.72 13.67 -18.14
CA GLY A 83 -6.38 12.49 -18.92
C GLY A 83 -5.17 12.71 -19.79
N PHE A 84 -4.91 11.73 -20.63
CA PHE A 84 -3.84 11.76 -21.60
C PHE A 84 -4.31 12.42 -22.89
N THR A 85 -3.43 13.18 -23.54
CA THR A 85 -3.75 13.98 -24.73
C THR A 85 -4.15 13.12 -25.95
N ASP A 86 -3.77 11.84 -25.92
CA ASP A 86 -4.04 10.83 -26.95
C ASP A 86 -5.16 9.84 -26.59
N VAL A 87 -5.93 10.13 -25.53
CA VAL A 87 -7.08 9.31 -25.09
C VAL A 87 -8.34 10.16 -25.17
N ALA A 88 -9.10 10.00 -26.24
CA ALA A 88 -10.40 10.65 -26.38
C ALA A 88 -11.43 9.96 -25.49
N SER A 89 -12.35 10.73 -24.90
CA SER A 89 -13.41 10.19 -24.03
C SER A 89 -14.33 9.17 -24.72
N THR A 90 -14.43 9.24 -26.06
CA THR A 90 -15.20 8.31 -26.89
C THR A 90 -14.49 6.99 -27.18
N ASN A 91 -13.19 6.85 -26.85
CA ASN A 91 -12.51 5.57 -27.00
C ASN A 91 -13.05 4.57 -25.97
N TRP A 92 -13.22 3.31 -26.37
CA TRP A 92 -13.76 2.25 -25.50
C TRP A 92 -12.92 2.03 -24.22
N PHE A 93 -11.63 2.35 -24.25
CA PHE A 93 -10.68 2.20 -23.15
C PHE A 93 -10.53 3.45 -22.27
N SER A 94 -11.22 4.56 -22.59
CA SER A 94 -11.00 5.85 -21.94
C SER A 94 -11.22 5.77 -20.43
N GLY A 95 -12.34 5.17 -20.02
CA GLY A 95 -12.68 4.97 -18.60
C GLY A 95 -11.71 4.04 -17.87
N ASP A 96 -11.23 2.99 -18.54
CA ASP A 96 -10.25 2.07 -17.95
C ASP A 96 -8.91 2.76 -17.69
N ILE A 97 -8.45 3.58 -18.63
CA ILE A 97 -7.21 4.34 -18.47
C ILE A 97 -7.37 5.38 -17.35
N ALA A 98 -8.50 6.07 -17.27
CA ALA A 98 -8.77 7.03 -16.20
C ALA A 98 -8.80 6.36 -14.81
N LYS A 99 -9.40 5.17 -14.69
CA LYS A 99 -9.34 4.34 -13.47
C LYS A 99 -7.92 3.95 -13.11
N ALA A 100 -7.13 3.51 -14.09
CA ALA A 100 -5.76 3.07 -13.88
C ALA A 100 -4.84 4.21 -13.41
N TYR A 101 -5.04 5.39 -14.00
CA TYR A 101 -4.34 6.61 -13.60
C TYR A 101 -4.70 7.01 -12.17
N ARG A 102 -6.00 7.00 -11.83
CA ARG A 102 -6.47 7.28 -10.47
C ARG A 102 -5.99 6.28 -9.43
N ALA A 103 -5.99 4.99 -9.78
CA ALA A 103 -5.47 3.92 -8.93
C ALA A 103 -3.94 4.02 -8.73
N GLY A 104 -3.27 4.84 -9.55
CA GLY A 104 -1.87 5.20 -9.39
C GLY A 104 -0.88 4.16 -9.91
N TYR A 105 -1.35 3.13 -10.63
CA TYR A 105 -0.47 2.13 -11.22
C TYR A 105 -0.04 2.49 -12.66
N ILE A 106 -0.69 3.48 -13.26
CA ILE A 106 -0.29 4.15 -14.52
C ILE A 106 0.01 5.63 -14.26
N SER A 107 1.02 6.17 -14.94
CA SER A 107 1.37 7.59 -14.89
C SER A 107 1.48 8.25 -16.28
N GLY A 108 1.44 7.45 -17.35
CA GLY A 108 1.72 7.89 -18.72
C GLY A 108 3.18 8.31 -18.96
N TYR A 109 3.39 9.02 -20.06
CA TYR A 109 4.69 9.51 -20.50
C TYR A 109 4.86 11.01 -20.17
N PRO A 110 6.11 11.53 -20.16
CA PRO A 110 6.37 12.95 -19.87
C PRO A 110 5.69 13.95 -20.83
N ASP A 111 5.34 13.50 -22.03
CA ASP A 111 4.61 14.27 -23.05
C ASP A 111 3.07 14.27 -22.84
N GLN A 112 2.61 13.79 -21.68
CA GLN A 112 1.20 13.67 -21.31
C GLN A 112 0.41 12.67 -22.18
N THR A 113 1.09 11.72 -22.84
CA THR A 113 0.45 10.62 -23.59
C THR A 113 0.37 9.33 -22.77
N PHE A 114 -0.56 8.44 -23.14
CA PHE A 114 -0.63 7.06 -22.63
C PHE A 114 -0.15 6.01 -23.64
N ARG A 115 -0.33 6.31 -24.92
CA ARG A 115 -0.04 5.46 -26.09
C ARG A 115 -0.83 4.16 -26.06
N PRO A 116 -2.17 4.22 -26.14
CA PRO A 116 -3.04 3.06 -25.91
C PRO A 116 -2.83 1.90 -26.89
N LYS A 117 -2.27 2.17 -28.07
CA LYS A 117 -2.03 1.21 -29.15
C LYS A 117 -0.59 0.72 -29.26
N ASP A 118 0.29 1.22 -28.42
CA ASP A 118 1.63 0.66 -28.33
C ASP A 118 1.55 -0.72 -27.64
N GLU A 119 2.38 -1.65 -28.11
CA GLU A 119 2.51 -2.98 -27.50
C GLU A 119 3.18 -2.88 -26.13
N VAL A 120 2.73 -3.70 -25.18
CA VAL A 120 3.33 -3.72 -23.84
C VAL A 120 4.65 -4.49 -23.88
N THR A 121 5.75 -3.79 -23.57
CA THR A 121 7.04 -4.47 -23.38
C THR A 121 7.06 -5.28 -22.09
N ARG A 122 7.95 -6.26 -22.02
CA ARG A 122 8.07 -7.14 -20.87
C ARG A 122 8.52 -6.40 -19.60
N GLU A 123 9.33 -5.35 -19.72
CA GLU A 123 9.69 -4.49 -18.59
C GLU A 123 8.52 -3.58 -18.16
N ASP A 124 7.73 -3.06 -19.11
CA ASP A 124 6.52 -2.28 -18.80
C ASP A 124 5.48 -3.13 -18.06
N ALA A 125 5.27 -4.38 -18.50
CA ALA A 125 4.35 -5.30 -17.85
C ALA A 125 4.73 -5.54 -16.38
N ALA A 126 6.03 -5.71 -16.11
CA ALA A 126 6.53 -5.88 -14.75
C ALA A 126 6.22 -4.65 -13.87
N VAL A 127 6.43 -3.44 -14.41
CA VAL A 127 6.16 -2.19 -13.70
C VAL A 127 4.68 -2.02 -13.41
N ILE A 128 3.82 -2.22 -14.42
CA ILE A 128 2.37 -2.09 -14.28
C ILE A 128 1.84 -3.06 -13.22
N LEU A 129 2.22 -4.33 -13.30
CA LEU A 129 1.74 -5.37 -12.37
C LEU A 129 2.33 -5.19 -10.96
N SER A 130 3.61 -4.84 -10.84
CA SER A 130 4.23 -4.52 -9.54
C SER A 130 3.48 -3.41 -8.83
N ARG A 131 3.12 -2.34 -9.53
CA ARG A 131 2.36 -1.21 -8.97
C ARG A 131 0.91 -1.57 -8.67
N ALA A 132 0.21 -2.21 -9.60
CA ALA A 132 -1.21 -2.56 -9.44
C ALA A 132 -1.43 -3.50 -8.25
N PHE A 133 -0.57 -4.50 -8.09
CA PHE A 133 -0.63 -5.44 -6.98
C PHE A 133 0.19 -4.99 -5.76
N LYS A 134 0.81 -3.80 -5.79
CA LYS A 134 1.67 -3.26 -4.71
C LYS A 134 2.68 -4.30 -4.22
N LEU A 135 3.30 -5.02 -5.16
CA LEU A 135 4.22 -6.11 -4.85
C LEU A 135 5.49 -5.55 -4.23
N THR A 136 5.97 -6.23 -3.19
CA THR A 136 7.24 -5.93 -2.54
C THR A 136 8.21 -7.08 -2.78
N GLY A 137 9.47 -6.76 -3.08
CA GLY A 137 10.53 -7.77 -3.16
C GLY A 137 10.80 -8.38 -1.79
N ALA A 138 11.26 -9.64 -1.79
CA ALA A 138 11.91 -10.18 -0.61
C ALA A 138 13.27 -9.49 -0.50
N SER A 139 13.74 -9.14 0.69
CA SER A 139 15.10 -8.62 0.88
C SER A 139 16.15 -9.71 0.68
N SER A 140 16.19 -10.31 -0.52
CA SER A 140 17.07 -11.40 -0.86
C SER A 140 18.34 -10.83 -1.48
N ASN A 141 19.50 -11.28 -1.00
CA ASN A 141 20.80 -10.89 -1.56
C ASN A 141 21.07 -11.56 -2.93
N ASN A 142 20.11 -12.32 -3.46
CA ASN A 142 20.30 -13.16 -4.65
C ASN A 142 19.56 -12.56 -5.84
N ARG A 143 20.07 -11.41 -6.29
CA ARG A 143 19.51 -10.66 -7.41
C ARG A 143 19.62 -11.51 -8.67
N ALA A 144 18.50 -11.76 -9.34
CA ALA A 144 18.52 -12.41 -10.63
C ALA A 144 19.40 -11.62 -11.60
N SER A 145 20.47 -12.24 -12.09
CA SER A 145 21.38 -11.62 -13.05
C SER A 145 21.04 -12.12 -14.44
N PHE A 146 20.56 -11.21 -15.30
CA PHE A 146 20.26 -11.50 -16.70
C PHE A 146 21.40 -11.03 -17.60
N SER A 147 21.66 -11.75 -18.68
CA SER A 147 22.73 -11.43 -19.65
C SER A 147 22.52 -10.09 -20.36
N ASP A 148 21.28 -9.60 -20.42
CA ASP A 148 20.84 -8.34 -21.02
C ASP A 148 20.38 -7.30 -19.98
N SER A 149 20.90 -7.38 -18.75
CA SER A 149 20.56 -6.46 -17.66
C SER A 149 20.89 -4.99 -17.97
N ASP A 150 21.82 -4.73 -18.89
CA ASP A 150 22.18 -3.40 -19.39
C ASP A 150 21.09 -2.78 -20.29
N GLN A 151 20.21 -3.61 -20.86
CA GLN A 151 19.08 -3.14 -21.67
C GLN A 151 17.86 -2.73 -20.84
N ILE A 152 17.81 -3.15 -19.56
CA ILE A 152 16.71 -2.86 -18.63
C ILE A 152 16.74 -1.38 -18.24
N GLN A 153 15.62 -0.69 -18.46
CA GLN A 153 15.49 0.70 -18.08
C GLN A 153 15.48 0.88 -16.56
N GLY A 154 16.09 1.96 -16.08
CA GLY A 154 16.25 2.21 -14.64
C GLY A 154 14.93 2.17 -13.85
N TYR A 155 13.84 2.66 -14.44
CA TYR A 155 12.51 2.66 -13.82
C TYR A 155 11.91 1.26 -13.62
N ALA A 156 12.36 0.26 -14.41
CA ALA A 156 11.80 -1.09 -14.39
C ALA A 156 12.57 -2.07 -13.49
N LYS A 157 13.82 -1.75 -13.13
CA LYS A 157 14.72 -2.66 -12.38
C LYS A 157 14.09 -3.24 -11.13
N ALA A 158 13.55 -2.39 -10.25
CA ALA A 158 12.95 -2.82 -8.98
C ALA A 158 11.70 -3.70 -9.19
N ALA A 159 10.89 -3.38 -10.19
CA ALA A 159 9.69 -4.15 -10.51
C ALA A 159 10.04 -5.53 -11.07
N ILE A 160 11.01 -5.60 -12.00
CA ILE A 160 11.51 -6.86 -12.56
C ILE A 160 12.09 -7.74 -11.44
N GLU A 161 12.95 -7.17 -10.59
CA GLU A 161 13.54 -7.86 -9.44
C GLU A 161 12.43 -8.44 -8.55
N THR A 162 11.44 -7.63 -8.18
CA THR A 162 10.29 -8.06 -7.37
C THR A 162 9.53 -9.22 -8.01
N LEU A 163 9.15 -9.12 -9.29
CA LEU A 163 8.36 -10.17 -9.95
C LEU A 163 9.18 -11.45 -10.17
N VAL A 164 10.49 -11.36 -10.38
CA VAL A 164 11.36 -12.53 -10.56
C VAL A 164 11.62 -13.24 -9.25
N GLU A 165 11.92 -12.51 -8.17
CA GLU A 165 12.14 -13.08 -6.84
C GLU A 165 10.92 -13.80 -6.30
N ASN A 166 9.72 -13.24 -6.54
CA ASN A 166 8.46 -13.88 -6.18
C ASN A 166 8.05 -15.00 -7.16
N GLY A 167 8.81 -15.25 -8.22
CA GLY A 167 8.55 -16.30 -9.20
C GLY A 167 7.40 -16.02 -10.18
N TYR A 168 6.85 -14.81 -10.19
CA TYR A 168 5.77 -14.38 -11.10
C TYR A 168 6.25 -14.19 -12.54
N MET A 169 7.51 -13.82 -12.73
CA MET A 169 8.19 -13.76 -14.02
C MET A 169 9.49 -14.56 -13.97
N LYS A 170 9.91 -15.09 -15.11
CA LYS A 170 11.16 -15.87 -15.24
C LYS A 170 11.94 -15.39 -16.45
N GLY A 171 13.27 -15.45 -16.39
CA GLY A 171 14.11 -15.29 -17.58
C GLY A 171 13.97 -16.45 -18.56
N TYR A 172 14.62 -16.34 -19.70
CA TYR A 172 14.68 -17.39 -20.70
C TYR A 172 15.86 -18.34 -20.43
N THR A 173 15.87 -19.45 -21.16
CA THR A 173 16.93 -20.47 -21.09
C THR A 173 18.31 -19.94 -21.54
N ASP A 174 18.35 -18.86 -22.32
CA ASP A 174 19.57 -18.16 -22.75
C ASP A 174 20.10 -17.16 -21.70
N HIS A 175 19.57 -17.22 -20.47
CA HIS A 175 19.86 -16.31 -19.36
C HIS A 175 19.48 -14.85 -19.59
N SER A 176 18.71 -14.51 -20.62
CA SER A 176 18.20 -13.16 -20.85
C SER A 176 16.83 -12.92 -20.17
N PHE A 177 16.45 -11.65 -20.01
CA PHE A 177 15.10 -11.23 -19.62
C PHE A 177 14.27 -10.71 -20.81
N LYS A 178 14.92 -10.23 -21.87
CA LYS A 178 14.32 -9.59 -23.06
C LYS A 178 13.41 -8.42 -22.70
N PRO A 179 13.90 -7.38 -21.99
CA PRO A 179 13.07 -6.33 -21.40
C PRO A 179 12.22 -5.57 -22.43
N ARG A 180 12.77 -5.31 -23.62
CA ARG A 180 12.12 -4.54 -24.69
C ARG A 180 11.23 -5.36 -25.61
N ARG A 181 11.13 -6.68 -25.40
CA ARG A 181 10.26 -7.54 -26.21
C ARG A 181 8.80 -7.30 -25.82
N ALA A 182 7.93 -7.09 -26.80
CA ALA A 182 6.50 -7.08 -26.57
C ALA A 182 6.02 -8.43 -26.03
N ILE A 183 5.19 -8.44 -24.99
CA ILE A 183 4.60 -9.67 -24.46
C ILE A 183 3.33 -10.04 -25.23
N THR A 184 3.10 -11.33 -25.40
CA THR A 184 1.85 -11.80 -25.98
C THR A 184 0.71 -11.73 -24.96
N ARG A 185 -0.53 -11.79 -25.45
CA ARG A 185 -1.73 -11.86 -24.59
C ARG A 185 -1.68 -13.04 -23.63
N ALA A 186 -1.24 -14.20 -24.10
CA ALA A 186 -1.09 -15.40 -23.27
C ALA A 186 -0.01 -15.22 -22.19
N GLU A 187 1.11 -14.56 -22.50
CA GLU A 187 2.14 -14.25 -21.52
C GLU A 187 1.62 -13.29 -20.45
N ALA A 188 0.91 -12.24 -20.84
CA ALA A 188 0.30 -11.29 -19.92
C ALA A 188 -0.65 -12.00 -18.93
N VAL A 189 -1.55 -12.83 -19.43
CA VAL A 189 -2.51 -13.60 -18.62
C VAL A 189 -1.80 -14.62 -17.74
N THR A 190 -0.72 -15.23 -18.23
CA THR A 190 0.05 -16.19 -17.44
C THR A 190 0.73 -15.52 -16.25
N ILE A 191 1.32 -14.33 -16.44
CA ILE A 191 1.95 -13.58 -15.33
C ILE A 191 0.89 -13.21 -14.29
N ILE A 192 -0.28 -12.71 -14.74
CA ILE A 192 -1.42 -12.43 -13.86
C ILE A 192 -1.85 -13.68 -13.09
N ASN A 193 -1.92 -14.84 -13.75
CA ASN A 193 -2.25 -16.10 -13.10
C ASN A 193 -1.22 -16.53 -12.04
N GLN A 194 0.07 -16.23 -12.25
CA GLN A 194 1.09 -16.49 -11.24
C GLN A 194 0.95 -15.55 -10.04
N ILE A 195 0.58 -14.29 -10.26
CA ILE A 195 0.35 -13.31 -9.19
C ILE A 195 -0.90 -13.67 -8.39
N VAL A 196 -2.01 -13.99 -9.06
CA VAL A 196 -3.32 -14.26 -8.44
C VAL A 196 -3.61 -15.75 -8.46
N SER A 197 -3.18 -16.43 -7.39
CA SER A 197 -3.41 -17.85 -7.20
C SER A 197 -4.90 -18.14 -7.09
N GLU A 198 -5.59 -17.43 -6.19
CA GLU A 198 -7.03 -17.59 -5.95
C GLU A 198 -7.82 -16.31 -6.23
N PHE A 199 -8.97 -16.47 -6.89
CA PHE A 199 -9.84 -15.36 -7.29
C PHE A 199 -11.29 -15.65 -6.91
N TYR A 200 -11.81 -14.89 -5.95
CA TYR A 200 -13.15 -15.04 -5.41
C TYR A 200 -14.06 -13.96 -5.98
N HIS A 201 -14.71 -14.29 -7.09
CA HIS A 201 -15.53 -13.35 -7.87
C HIS A 201 -17.04 -13.62 -7.81
N ALA A 202 -17.47 -14.50 -6.93
CA ALA A 202 -18.87 -14.81 -6.70
C ALA A 202 -19.15 -14.88 -5.19
N ALA A 203 -20.33 -14.41 -4.79
CA ALA A 203 -20.82 -14.56 -3.42
C ALA A 203 -20.82 -16.04 -2.99
N GLY A 204 -20.44 -16.30 -1.75
CA GLY A 204 -20.41 -17.65 -1.22
C GLY A 204 -19.50 -17.83 -0.03
N THR A 205 -19.63 -18.98 0.63
CA THR A 205 -18.69 -19.43 1.65
C THR A 205 -17.73 -20.43 1.03
N TYR A 206 -16.45 -20.12 1.08
CA TYR A 206 -15.38 -20.94 0.53
C TYR A 206 -14.77 -21.81 1.64
N PRO A 207 -14.50 -23.09 1.33
CA PRO A 207 -14.02 -24.04 2.32
C PRO A 207 -12.56 -23.77 2.74
N PRO A 208 -12.11 -24.39 3.85
CA PRO A 208 -10.72 -24.34 4.29
C PRO A 208 -9.75 -24.76 3.19
N GLN A 209 -8.73 -23.92 2.96
CA GLN A 209 -7.65 -24.22 2.03
C GLN A 209 -6.34 -23.51 2.38
N ARG A 210 -5.25 -23.98 1.78
CA ARG A 210 -3.93 -23.33 1.83
C ARG A 210 -3.61 -22.72 0.47
N ILE A 211 -3.26 -21.44 0.45
CA ILE A 211 -2.97 -20.67 -0.74
C ILE A 211 -1.50 -20.26 -0.69
N ASN A 212 -0.70 -20.87 -1.55
CA ASN A 212 0.71 -20.54 -1.72
C ASN A 212 0.87 -19.43 -2.77
N GLY A 213 0.53 -18.20 -2.38
CA GLY A 213 0.54 -17.03 -3.24
C GLY A 213 -0.53 -16.02 -2.82
N ASN A 214 -0.93 -15.15 -3.73
CA ASN A 214 -1.89 -14.09 -3.41
C ASN A 214 -3.33 -14.51 -3.74
N ALA A 215 -4.28 -13.90 -3.04
CA ALA A 215 -5.70 -14.08 -3.29
C ALA A 215 -6.42 -12.74 -3.46
N VAL A 216 -7.44 -12.69 -4.31
CA VAL A 216 -8.25 -11.49 -4.55
C VAL A 216 -9.73 -11.83 -4.32
N ILE A 217 -10.41 -11.02 -3.52
CA ILE A 217 -11.87 -11.00 -3.37
C ILE A 217 -12.37 -9.73 -4.06
N ASN A 218 -13.14 -9.87 -5.12
CA ASN A 218 -13.68 -8.72 -5.87
C ASN A 218 -15.22 -8.72 -5.96
N ASN A 219 -15.89 -9.56 -5.17
CA ASN A 219 -17.35 -9.64 -5.16
C ASN A 219 -17.87 -9.57 -3.71
N PRO A 220 -19.03 -8.94 -3.46
CA PRO A 220 -19.61 -8.91 -2.12
C PRO A 220 -20.10 -10.29 -1.67
N ASN A 221 -20.31 -10.44 -0.37
CA ASN A 221 -20.83 -11.64 0.30
C ASN A 221 -19.91 -12.86 0.15
N VAL A 222 -18.60 -12.64 0.08
CA VAL A 222 -17.60 -13.70 0.13
C VAL A 222 -17.19 -13.94 1.57
N THR A 223 -17.23 -15.20 1.99
CA THR A 223 -16.71 -15.68 3.27
C THR A 223 -15.61 -16.69 3.03
N LEU A 224 -14.40 -16.43 3.52
CA LEU A 224 -13.32 -17.42 3.56
C LEU A 224 -13.28 -18.06 4.95
N LYS A 225 -13.26 -19.39 5.04
CA LYS A 225 -13.21 -20.14 6.30
C LYS A 225 -11.90 -20.89 6.47
N ASP A 226 -11.22 -20.74 7.60
CA ASP A 226 -9.97 -21.43 7.97
C ASP A 226 -8.88 -21.40 6.89
N THR A 227 -8.92 -20.40 6.01
CA THR A 227 -8.00 -20.27 4.89
C THR A 227 -6.65 -19.74 5.35
N HIS A 228 -5.57 -20.34 4.86
CA HIS A 228 -4.21 -19.89 5.13
C HIS A 228 -3.59 -19.34 3.85
N ILE A 229 -3.20 -18.07 3.85
CA ILE A 229 -2.66 -17.35 2.68
C ILE A 229 -1.21 -16.97 2.98
N GLU A 230 -0.27 -17.53 2.22
CA GLU A 230 1.16 -17.23 2.36
C GLU A 230 1.52 -15.85 1.77
N GLY A 231 0.80 -15.41 0.73
CA GLY A 231 1.00 -14.11 0.10
C GLY A 231 0.04 -13.03 0.59
N ASN A 232 -0.23 -12.06 -0.28
CA ASN A 232 -1.14 -10.96 -0.05
C ASN A 232 -2.61 -11.36 -0.25
N LEU A 233 -3.51 -10.66 0.43
CA LEU A 233 -4.95 -10.73 0.22
C LEU A 233 -5.46 -9.36 -0.23
N TYR A 234 -6.22 -9.30 -1.32
CA TYR A 234 -6.82 -8.06 -1.82
C TYR A 234 -8.34 -8.13 -1.69
N LEU A 235 -8.91 -7.34 -0.77
CA LEU A 235 -10.34 -7.05 -0.74
C LEU A 235 -10.58 -5.85 -1.66
N ALA A 236 -10.85 -6.15 -2.92
CA ALA A 236 -10.83 -5.19 -4.02
C ALA A 236 -12.09 -4.30 -4.08
N GLU A 237 -12.03 -3.23 -4.90
CA GLU A 237 -13.14 -2.27 -5.07
C GLU A 237 -14.42 -2.91 -5.60
N GLY A 238 -14.33 -4.07 -6.28
CA GLY A 238 -15.48 -4.84 -6.73
C GLY A 238 -16.45 -5.29 -5.63
N ILE A 239 -16.00 -5.37 -4.37
CA ILE A 239 -16.90 -5.57 -3.21
C ILE A 239 -17.91 -4.42 -3.10
N GLY A 240 -17.55 -3.22 -3.57
CA GLY A 240 -18.36 -2.02 -3.50
C GLY A 240 -18.75 -1.69 -2.06
N SER A 241 -20.04 -1.44 -1.82
CA SER A 241 -20.61 -1.21 -0.49
C SER A 241 -21.00 -2.49 0.25
N GLY A 242 -20.78 -3.67 -0.33
CA GLY A 242 -21.17 -4.96 0.26
C GLY A 242 -20.14 -5.49 1.25
N ASP A 243 -20.35 -6.74 1.68
CA ASP A 243 -19.66 -7.32 2.84
C ASP A 243 -18.65 -8.39 2.43
N ALA A 244 -17.62 -8.61 3.26
CA ALA A 244 -16.70 -9.74 3.12
C ALA A 244 -16.23 -10.21 4.49
N THR A 245 -16.16 -11.53 4.67
CA THR A 245 -15.84 -12.15 5.96
C THR A 245 -14.61 -13.04 5.84
N LEU A 246 -13.64 -12.79 6.70
CA LEU A 246 -12.50 -13.68 6.95
C LEU A 246 -12.77 -14.37 8.30
N ASP A 247 -13.14 -15.64 8.26
CA ASP A 247 -13.49 -16.47 9.42
C ASP A 247 -12.38 -17.46 9.71
N ALA A 248 -11.65 -17.25 10.81
CA ALA A 248 -10.45 -18.02 11.19
C ALA A 248 -9.35 -18.05 10.10
N VAL A 249 -9.23 -16.99 9.30
CA VAL A 249 -8.24 -16.89 8.21
C VAL A 249 -6.90 -16.43 8.74
N THR A 250 -5.81 -16.98 8.20
CA THR A 250 -4.46 -16.49 8.41
C THR A 250 -3.90 -15.89 7.13
N VAL A 251 -3.35 -14.68 7.19
CA VAL A 251 -2.63 -14.04 6.07
C VAL A 251 -1.23 -13.63 6.51
N LYS A 252 -0.20 -14.16 5.84
CA LYS A 252 1.21 -13.87 6.11
C LYS A 252 1.73 -12.63 5.40
N GLY A 253 1.17 -12.32 4.22
CA GLY A 253 1.45 -11.08 3.52
C GLY A 253 0.58 -9.91 3.98
N VAL A 254 0.37 -8.95 3.09
CA VAL A 254 -0.45 -7.77 3.33
C VAL A 254 -1.89 -8.04 2.91
N THR A 255 -2.83 -7.72 3.79
CA THR A 255 -4.25 -7.63 3.47
C THR A 255 -4.60 -6.19 3.10
N PHE A 256 -4.89 -5.96 1.82
CA PHE A 256 -5.34 -4.67 1.32
C PHE A 256 -6.87 -4.62 1.37
N ILE A 257 -7.42 -3.61 2.04
CA ILE A 257 -8.86 -3.35 2.12
C ILE A 257 -9.18 -2.11 1.29
N ASN A 258 -9.60 -2.33 0.05
CA ASN A 258 -9.96 -1.29 -0.92
C ASN A 258 -11.46 -1.22 -1.20
N GLY A 259 -12.21 -2.30 -0.97
CA GLY A 259 -13.67 -2.34 -1.00
C GLY A 259 -14.32 -2.42 0.39
N GLY A 260 -15.66 -2.49 0.41
CA GLY A 260 -16.48 -2.62 1.61
C GLY A 260 -17.19 -1.33 2.01
N GLY A 261 -18.46 -1.43 2.40
CA GLY A 261 -19.29 -0.32 2.87
C GLY A 261 -19.25 -0.06 4.38
N THR A 262 -20.31 0.58 4.88
CA THR A 262 -20.41 0.99 6.29
C THR A 262 -20.75 -0.15 7.26
N ASN A 263 -20.99 -1.37 6.77
CA ASN A 263 -21.36 -2.54 7.58
C ASN A 263 -20.50 -3.80 7.31
N SER A 264 -19.33 -3.68 6.68
CA SER A 264 -18.93 -4.74 5.74
C SER A 264 -17.81 -5.71 6.06
N ILE A 265 -16.63 -5.25 6.50
CA ILE A 265 -15.45 -6.13 6.51
C ILE A 265 -15.32 -6.76 7.88
N HIS A 266 -15.38 -8.09 7.94
CA HIS A 266 -15.33 -8.85 9.18
C HIS A 266 -14.06 -9.69 9.26
N LEU A 267 -13.20 -9.39 10.22
CA LEU A 267 -12.01 -10.16 10.55
C LEU A 267 -12.34 -11.02 11.78
N HIS A 268 -13.12 -12.09 11.55
CA HIS A 268 -13.64 -12.98 12.57
C HIS A 268 -12.59 -14.03 12.96
N GLY A 269 -12.06 -13.97 14.19
CA GLY A 269 -11.03 -14.92 14.66
C GLY A 269 -9.77 -15.03 13.79
N SER A 270 -9.53 -14.06 12.90
CA SER A 270 -8.47 -14.12 11.89
C SER A 270 -7.14 -13.57 12.41
N THR A 271 -6.02 -14.05 11.87
CA THR A 271 -4.66 -13.61 12.19
C THR A 271 -4.00 -13.02 10.95
N LEU A 272 -3.77 -11.71 10.95
CA LEU A 272 -3.21 -10.98 9.79
C LEU A 272 -1.91 -10.29 10.16
N GLU A 273 -0.86 -10.49 9.36
CA GLU A 273 0.43 -9.85 9.58
C GLU A 273 0.35 -8.34 9.38
N LYS A 274 -0.11 -7.91 8.21
CA LYS A 274 -0.28 -6.49 7.89
C LYS A 274 -1.62 -6.25 7.22
N VAL A 275 -2.29 -5.18 7.62
CA VAL A 275 -3.55 -4.74 7.03
C VAL A 275 -3.41 -3.28 6.62
N ILE A 276 -3.83 -2.95 5.40
CA ILE A 276 -3.86 -1.58 4.90
C ILE A 276 -5.28 -1.27 4.42
N ILE A 277 -5.94 -0.35 5.10
CA ILE A 277 -7.26 0.16 4.72
C ILE A 277 -7.09 1.40 3.86
N ASN A 278 -7.48 1.31 2.60
CA ASN A 278 -7.36 2.39 1.63
C ASN A 278 -8.53 2.35 0.65
N ASN A 279 -9.72 2.56 1.19
CA ASN A 279 -10.93 2.75 0.42
C ASN A 279 -11.16 4.25 0.23
N ARG A 280 -10.69 4.76 -0.91
CA ARG A 280 -10.77 6.20 -1.23
C ARG A 280 -12.18 6.66 -1.61
N ASP A 281 -13.10 5.73 -1.78
CA ASP A 281 -14.42 6.01 -2.33
C ASP A 281 -15.48 6.21 -1.24
N HIS A 282 -15.42 5.43 -0.17
CA HIS A 282 -16.36 5.55 0.93
C HIS A 282 -15.74 5.04 2.21
N GLN A 283 -16.28 5.52 3.33
CA GLN A 283 -15.92 4.99 4.64
C GLN A 283 -16.24 3.50 4.69
N VAL A 284 -15.20 2.71 4.95
CA VAL A 284 -15.34 1.29 5.21
C VAL A 284 -15.43 1.04 6.71
N ARG A 285 -16.32 0.13 7.12
CA ARG A 285 -16.35 -0.42 8.47
C ARG A 285 -15.59 -1.74 8.49
N VAL A 286 -14.63 -1.85 9.42
CA VAL A 286 -13.85 -3.07 9.65
C VAL A 286 -14.04 -3.51 11.10
N VAL A 287 -14.56 -4.72 11.28
CA VAL A 287 -14.74 -5.36 12.58
C VAL A 287 -13.59 -6.32 12.80
N VAL A 288 -12.85 -6.14 13.89
CA VAL A 288 -11.72 -6.98 14.26
C VAL A 288 -12.08 -7.74 15.52
N SER A 289 -11.99 -9.07 15.46
CA SER A 289 -12.15 -9.95 16.64
C SER A 289 -10.95 -10.87 16.88
N GLY A 290 -10.03 -10.95 15.90
CA GLY A 290 -8.78 -11.70 15.99
C GLY A 290 -7.55 -10.82 16.19
N THR A 291 -6.41 -11.22 15.62
CA THR A 291 -5.12 -10.54 15.79
C THR A 291 -4.66 -9.87 14.50
N VAL A 292 -4.23 -8.62 14.58
CA VAL A 292 -3.55 -7.91 13.50
C VAL A 292 -2.21 -7.38 14.03
N ASN A 293 -1.09 -7.78 13.42
CA ASN A 293 0.21 -7.30 13.90
C ASN A 293 0.42 -5.81 13.55
N GLU A 294 0.27 -5.45 12.28
CA GLU A 294 0.31 -4.06 11.80
C GLU A 294 -0.98 -3.67 11.07
N LEU A 295 -1.62 -2.58 11.49
CA LEU A 295 -2.78 -1.99 10.82
C LEU A 295 -2.47 -0.54 10.41
N THR A 296 -2.60 -0.24 9.13
CA THR A 296 -2.54 1.12 8.60
C THR A 296 -3.91 1.53 8.06
N VAL A 297 -4.36 2.72 8.42
CA VAL A 297 -5.56 3.36 7.88
C VAL A 297 -5.12 4.55 7.02
N ASP A 298 -5.18 4.38 5.70
CA ASP A 298 -4.82 5.41 4.73
C ASP A 298 -6.01 6.31 4.33
N SER A 299 -7.23 5.83 4.56
CA SER A 299 -8.47 6.54 4.22
C SER A 299 -9.46 6.43 5.38
N MET A 300 -10.35 7.42 5.53
CA MET A 300 -11.37 7.44 6.57
C MET A 300 -12.07 6.09 6.75
N ALA A 301 -12.05 5.56 7.97
CA ALA A 301 -12.64 4.25 8.29
C ALA A 301 -13.42 4.27 9.61
N LYS A 302 -14.22 3.23 9.84
CA LYS A 302 -14.76 2.88 11.15
C LYS A 302 -14.17 1.55 11.59
N LEU A 303 -13.38 1.56 12.66
CA LEU A 303 -12.80 0.35 13.25
C LEU A 303 -13.59 -0.05 14.49
N GLU A 304 -14.03 -1.31 14.53
CA GLU A 304 -14.66 -1.93 15.69
C GLU A 304 -13.77 -3.05 16.23
N VAL A 305 -13.02 -2.75 17.28
CA VAL A 305 -12.03 -3.63 17.88
C VAL A 305 -12.72 -4.36 19.05
N GLN A 306 -13.20 -5.57 18.78
CA GLN A 306 -13.95 -6.38 19.74
C GLN A 306 -13.08 -6.82 20.93
N GLU A 307 -13.71 -7.27 22.00
CA GLU A 307 -13.04 -7.58 23.28
C GLU A 307 -11.88 -8.58 23.15
N SER A 308 -12.00 -9.60 22.29
CA SER A 308 -10.94 -10.58 22.02
C SER A 308 -9.85 -10.09 21.07
N ALA A 309 -10.02 -8.91 20.46
CA ALA A 309 -9.13 -8.44 19.42
C ALA A 309 -7.85 -7.82 19.98
N SER A 310 -6.76 -8.04 19.24
CA SER A 310 -5.46 -7.45 19.53
C SER A 310 -4.86 -6.86 18.26
N ILE A 311 -4.52 -5.57 18.33
CA ILE A 311 -3.76 -4.88 17.30
C ILE A 311 -2.38 -4.52 17.88
N GLY A 312 -1.30 -4.95 17.22
CA GLY A 312 0.06 -4.63 17.66
C GLY A 312 0.39 -3.15 17.45
N SER A 313 0.45 -2.73 16.19
CA SER A 313 0.68 -1.34 15.80
C SER A 313 -0.45 -0.84 14.92
N LEU A 314 -1.00 0.33 15.25
CA LEU A 314 -1.96 1.06 14.44
C LEU A 314 -1.36 2.39 13.98
N THR A 315 -1.34 2.62 12.67
CA THR A 315 -0.99 3.92 12.07
C THR A 315 -2.19 4.51 11.37
N ILE A 316 -2.57 5.72 11.75
CA ILE A 316 -3.54 6.54 11.03
C ILE A 316 -2.76 7.52 10.15
N SER A 317 -2.98 7.50 8.84
CA SER A 317 -2.34 8.44 7.93
C SER A 317 -2.94 9.84 8.03
N GLU A 318 -2.24 10.83 7.49
CA GLU A 318 -2.73 12.22 7.37
C GLU A 318 -4.02 12.33 6.52
N THR A 319 -4.23 11.40 5.59
CA THR A 319 -5.40 11.35 4.71
C THR A 319 -6.60 10.61 5.33
N ALA A 320 -6.45 10.06 6.54
CA ALA A 320 -7.47 9.28 7.23
C ALA A 320 -8.21 10.06 8.33
N ALA A 321 -8.30 11.38 8.20
CA ALA A 321 -9.05 12.24 9.11
C ALA A 321 -10.50 11.75 9.31
N ASN A 322 -11.04 11.98 10.51
CA ASN A 322 -12.38 11.55 10.93
C ASN A 322 -12.56 10.02 11.01
N THR A 323 -11.48 9.26 11.02
CA THR A 323 -11.55 7.83 11.38
C THR A 323 -12.14 7.68 12.79
N MET A 324 -13.02 6.69 12.96
CA MET A 324 -13.64 6.36 14.22
C MET A 324 -13.16 4.98 14.68
N ILE A 325 -12.68 4.88 15.90
CA ILE A 325 -12.27 3.63 16.53
C ILE A 325 -13.17 3.41 17.73
N SER A 326 -13.70 2.21 17.86
CA SER A 326 -14.55 1.84 18.99
C SER A 326 -14.33 0.40 19.42
N GLY A 327 -14.69 0.10 20.65
CA GLY A 327 -14.72 -1.27 21.18
C GLY A 327 -13.81 -1.47 22.40
N ASN A 328 -13.79 -2.73 22.84
CA ASN A 328 -13.20 -3.14 24.12
C ASN A 328 -11.92 -3.98 23.94
N GLY A 329 -11.40 -4.14 22.73
CA GLY A 329 -10.13 -4.86 22.53
C GLY A 329 -8.91 -4.02 22.90
N SER A 330 -7.75 -4.50 22.43
CA SER A 330 -6.45 -3.89 22.71
C SER A 330 -5.74 -3.38 21.45
N ILE A 331 -5.10 -2.22 21.56
CA ILE A 331 -4.20 -1.67 20.56
C ILE A 331 -2.92 -1.20 21.28
N HIS A 332 -1.80 -1.85 21.02
CA HIS A 332 -0.59 -1.66 21.82
C HIS A 332 0.14 -0.36 21.54
N ASN A 333 0.21 0.05 20.27
CA ASN A 333 0.80 1.31 19.84
C ASN A 333 -0.09 1.96 18.79
N VAL A 334 -0.42 3.24 18.97
CA VAL A 334 -1.18 4.02 18.00
C VAL A 334 -0.40 5.28 17.62
N LYS A 335 -0.09 5.44 16.34
CA LYS A 335 0.45 6.65 15.74
C LYS A 335 -0.65 7.41 15.00
N ILE A 336 -0.89 8.65 15.39
CA ILE A 336 -1.97 9.47 14.86
C ILE A 336 -1.43 10.53 13.89
N GLY A 337 -1.66 10.35 12.59
CA GLY A 337 -1.32 11.33 11.55
C GLY A 337 -2.43 12.34 11.26
N ALA A 338 -3.67 12.07 11.67
CA ALA A 338 -4.82 12.96 11.48
C ALA A 338 -5.77 12.91 12.68
N ASP A 339 -6.60 13.94 12.84
CA ASP A 339 -7.60 13.97 13.92
C ASP A 339 -8.62 12.84 13.78
N ILE A 340 -8.84 12.10 14.87
CA ILE A 340 -9.77 10.95 14.93
C ILE A 340 -10.60 10.94 16.21
N THR A 341 -11.49 9.96 16.33
CA THR A 341 -12.21 9.64 17.58
C THR A 341 -11.95 8.20 18.01
N ILE A 342 -11.65 7.97 19.28
CA ILE A 342 -11.52 6.65 19.90
C ILE A 342 -12.47 6.57 21.10
N ASN A 343 -13.45 5.65 21.08
CA ASN A 343 -14.47 5.52 22.15
C ASN A 343 -15.01 6.89 22.61
N ASP A 344 -15.56 7.64 21.66
CA ASP A 344 -16.10 9.01 21.80
C ASP A 344 -15.09 10.11 22.23
N SER A 345 -13.84 9.74 22.50
CA SER A 345 -12.77 10.68 22.83
C SER A 345 -12.06 11.18 21.58
N LYS A 346 -12.00 12.51 21.41
CA LYS A 346 -11.24 13.12 20.31
C LYS A 346 -9.74 12.98 20.55
N VAL A 347 -9.01 12.55 19.54
CA VAL A 347 -7.56 12.38 19.57
C VAL A 347 -6.95 13.19 18.44
N LYS A 348 -5.95 14.02 18.76
CA LYS A 348 -5.31 14.94 17.82
C LYS A 348 -4.10 14.33 17.12
N THR A 349 -3.82 14.82 15.92
CA THR A 349 -2.58 14.49 15.21
C THR A 349 -1.33 14.71 16.07
N GLY A 350 -0.30 13.88 15.89
CA GLY A 350 0.95 13.90 16.65
C GLY A 350 0.93 13.15 17.97
N THR A 351 -0.25 12.78 18.49
CA THR A 351 -0.36 12.05 19.76
C THR A 351 0.00 10.57 19.61
N THR A 352 0.60 10.00 20.65
CA THR A 352 0.77 8.54 20.79
C THR A 352 -0.25 8.03 21.78
N VAL A 353 -1.02 7.02 21.39
CA VAL A 353 -2.11 6.47 22.20
C VAL A 353 -1.97 4.97 22.35
N LYS A 354 -2.49 4.43 23.45
CA LYS A 354 -2.72 3.00 23.65
C LYS A 354 -4.18 2.77 24.01
N MET A 355 -4.73 1.64 23.61
CA MET A 355 -6.06 1.20 24.01
C MET A 355 -5.96 -0.18 24.67
N SER A 356 -6.54 -0.35 25.85
CA SER A 356 -6.59 -1.64 26.53
C SER A 356 -7.93 -1.79 27.23
N ASN A 357 -8.66 -2.85 26.90
CA ASN A 357 -10.00 -3.12 27.45
C ASN A 357 -10.95 -1.92 27.25
N GLY A 358 -10.89 -1.28 26.07
CA GLY A 358 -11.66 -0.08 25.74
C GLY A 358 -11.21 1.21 26.43
N LYS A 359 -10.25 1.15 27.37
CA LYS A 359 -9.69 2.34 28.02
C LYS A 359 -8.59 2.94 27.15
N VAL A 360 -8.72 4.23 26.87
CA VAL A 360 -7.75 5.02 26.09
C VAL A 360 -6.73 5.65 27.04
N VAL A 361 -5.44 5.45 26.76
CA VAL A 361 -4.32 6.08 27.48
C VAL A 361 -3.50 6.88 26.49
N VAL A 362 -3.46 8.20 26.67
CA VAL A 362 -2.64 9.11 25.86
C VAL A 362 -1.26 9.21 26.49
N GLY A 363 -0.22 8.91 25.72
CA GLY A 363 1.16 9.18 26.11
C GLY A 363 1.44 10.67 25.94
N ASN A 364 1.93 11.34 26.98
CA ASN A 364 2.31 12.75 26.89
C ASN A 364 3.39 12.94 25.80
N GLU A 365 3.23 14.00 25.00
CA GLU A 365 4.28 14.54 24.13
C GLU A 365 5.55 14.78 24.94
N GLN A 366 6.71 14.67 24.27
CA GLN A 366 8.01 14.99 24.85
C GLN A 366 7.95 16.36 25.57
N GLN A 367 8.08 16.34 26.90
CA GLN A 367 8.56 17.51 27.62
C GLN A 367 10.00 17.79 27.17
N VAL A 368 10.18 18.88 26.43
CA VAL A 368 11.48 19.52 26.30
C VAL A 368 11.86 20.06 27.67
N ASN A 369 12.66 19.28 28.40
CA ASN A 369 13.30 19.71 29.64
C ASN A 369 14.34 20.80 29.33
N GLY A 370 13.96 22.06 29.52
CA GLY A 370 14.88 23.18 29.70
C GLY A 370 14.86 23.60 31.18
N GLY A 371 15.88 23.19 31.93
CA GLY A 371 15.98 23.42 33.37
C GLY A 371 16.23 24.88 33.76
N GLY A 372 15.62 25.29 34.87
CA GLY A 372 15.96 26.50 35.63
C GLY A 372 15.92 26.16 37.12
N PRO A 373 16.95 26.51 37.93
CA PRO A 373 17.01 26.14 39.34
C PRO A 373 16.17 27.06 40.22
N ALA A 374 15.67 26.46 41.29
CA ALA A 374 14.74 27.02 42.27
C ALA A 374 15.35 28.11 43.17
N SER A 375 14.50 29.03 43.59
CA SER A 375 14.69 29.89 44.77
C SER A 375 13.32 30.16 45.42
N GLY A 376 13.25 29.98 46.75
CA GLY A 376 12.46 30.87 47.60
C GLY A 376 11.27 30.29 48.39
N SER A 377 11.58 29.81 49.60
CA SER A 377 10.94 30.19 50.89
C SER A 377 9.53 29.71 51.30
N SER A 378 9.49 29.17 52.53
CA SER A 378 8.57 29.53 53.63
C SER A 378 7.65 28.43 54.19
N THR A 379 8.08 27.95 55.38
CA THR A 379 7.36 27.71 56.66
C THR A 379 6.10 26.83 56.74
N GLY A 380 6.10 25.89 57.71
CA GLY A 380 4.88 25.18 58.12
C GLY A 380 5.04 23.90 58.95
N ASN A 381 5.58 24.04 60.16
CA ASN A 381 5.48 23.17 61.36
C ASN A 381 4.57 21.92 61.33
N SER A 382 5.11 20.74 61.73
CA SER A 382 4.43 19.84 62.68
C SER A 382 5.38 18.82 63.33
N ASN A 383 5.14 18.63 64.63
CA ASN A 383 5.91 17.89 65.63
C ASN A 383 6.09 16.39 65.36
N GLY A 384 7.26 15.87 65.73
CA GLY A 384 7.49 14.43 65.90
C GLY A 384 8.75 14.16 66.73
N SER A 385 8.55 13.96 68.02
CA SER A 385 9.55 13.67 69.06
C SER A 385 10.39 12.42 68.78
N GLY A 386 11.69 12.49 69.04
CA GLY A 386 12.58 11.32 69.11
C GLY A 386 13.91 11.68 69.78
N THR A 387 14.26 10.93 70.81
CA THR A 387 15.25 11.22 71.87
C THR A 387 16.74 11.10 71.48
N ASN A 388 17.55 11.95 72.13
CA ASN A 388 19.01 11.94 72.46
C ASN A 388 19.64 10.54 72.76
N PRO A 389 20.95 10.39 73.08
CA PRO A 389 22.14 11.28 72.95
C PRO A 389 23.41 10.57 72.40
N GLY A 390 24.50 11.32 72.15
CA GLY A 390 25.84 10.74 72.34
C GLY A 390 27.03 11.39 71.62
N ASP A 391 27.74 12.20 72.40
CA ASP A 391 29.20 12.13 72.59
C ASP A 391 30.16 13.08 71.85
N ASN A 392 31.18 13.39 72.64
CA ASN A 392 32.19 14.44 72.66
C ASN A 392 33.15 14.50 71.46
N GLY A 393 33.83 15.65 71.34
CA GLY A 393 35.20 15.65 70.82
C GLY A 393 35.70 16.98 70.29
N SER A 394 36.16 17.85 71.19
CA SER A 394 37.06 18.98 70.91
C SER A 394 38.38 18.54 70.27
N GLY A 395 38.95 19.31 69.34
CA GLY A 395 40.32 19.06 68.88
C GLY A 395 40.88 20.00 67.81
N THR A 396 41.48 21.11 68.26
CA THR A 396 42.75 21.72 67.81
C THR A 396 42.97 22.18 66.35
N THR A 397 43.24 23.48 66.23
CA THR A 397 44.13 24.15 65.24
C THR A 397 45.56 23.62 65.29
N PRO A 398 46.31 23.61 64.17
CA PRO A 398 47.19 24.74 63.75
C PRO A 398 47.17 24.95 62.21
N GLY A 399 47.58 26.02 61.53
CA GLY A 399 48.50 27.12 61.78
C GLY A 399 49.33 27.33 60.49
N ASN A 400 49.53 28.59 60.07
CA ASN A 400 50.50 29.08 59.06
C ASN A 400 50.17 28.80 57.57
N GLY A 401 50.32 29.67 56.57
CA GLY A 401 50.88 31.01 56.40
C GLY A 401 51.17 31.17 54.88
N GLY A 402 51.05 32.38 54.30
CA GLY A 402 51.49 32.62 52.92
C GLY A 402 50.75 33.77 52.20
N SER A 403 51.53 34.72 51.69
CA SER A 403 51.18 36.09 51.28
C SER A 403 51.18 36.33 49.76
N GLY A 404 50.42 37.36 49.32
CA GLY A 404 50.67 38.19 48.13
C GLY A 404 49.94 37.77 46.83
N THR A 405 49.46 38.62 45.92
CA THR A 405 49.48 40.09 45.69
C THR A 405 48.40 40.44 44.63
N ASN A 406 47.84 41.67 44.67
CA ASN A 406 47.00 42.36 43.65
C ASN A 406 47.85 42.73 42.38
N PRO A 407 47.40 43.44 41.29
CA PRO A 407 46.09 44.10 40.98
C PRO A 407 45.61 44.14 39.49
N GLY A 408 44.38 44.68 39.29
CA GLY A 408 43.95 45.49 38.12
C GLY A 408 43.16 44.75 37.02
N ASP A 409 42.27 45.36 36.23
CA ASP A 409 41.63 46.68 36.18
C ASP A 409 40.46 46.55 35.15
N ASN A 410 39.54 47.52 35.20
CA ASN A 410 38.36 47.82 34.39
C ASN A 410 38.26 47.33 32.93
N GLY A 411 37.01 47.12 32.49
CA GLY A 411 36.69 47.25 31.06
C GLY A 411 35.32 46.75 30.63
N SER A 412 34.32 47.63 30.73
CA SER A 412 32.95 47.53 30.19
C SER A 412 32.84 47.06 28.73
N GLY A 413 31.80 46.29 28.42
CA GLY A 413 31.37 46.01 27.04
C GLY A 413 29.90 45.59 26.97
N THR A 414 29.04 46.56 26.67
CA THR A 414 27.60 46.44 26.40
C THR A 414 27.33 45.87 25.01
N ASN A 415 26.34 44.97 24.92
CA ASN A 415 25.60 44.61 23.71
C ASN A 415 24.78 45.83 23.22
N PRO A 416 24.60 46.07 21.91
CA PRO A 416 23.48 45.48 21.13
C PRO A 416 23.92 45.17 19.67
N GLY A 417 23.25 44.40 18.81
CA GLY A 417 21.83 44.17 18.59
C GLY A 417 21.54 44.36 17.10
N ASP A 418 21.08 43.29 16.47
CA ASP A 418 20.13 43.20 15.36
C ASP A 418 20.46 43.57 13.89
N ASN A 419 19.89 42.73 13.03
CA ASN A 419 19.52 42.86 11.61
C ASN A 419 20.54 42.81 10.46
N GLY A 420 20.19 42.00 9.45
CA GLY A 420 20.39 42.33 8.05
C GLY A 420 20.86 41.18 7.16
N GLY A 421 19.99 40.74 6.25
CA GLY A 421 20.33 39.81 5.17
C GLY A 421 21.21 40.42 4.07
N GLY A 422 21.68 39.56 3.16
CA GLY A 422 22.39 39.99 1.94
C GLY A 422 23.09 38.84 1.21
N THR A 423 22.91 38.81 -0.10
CA THR A 423 23.34 37.79 -1.08
C THR A 423 24.74 38.03 -1.69
N ASN A 424 25.49 36.94 -1.92
CA ASN A 424 26.52 36.67 -2.96
C ASN A 424 27.79 37.58 -3.04
N PRO A 425 28.84 37.34 -3.87
CA PRO A 425 29.37 36.13 -4.56
C PRO A 425 30.92 35.92 -4.49
N GLY A 426 31.40 34.80 -5.06
CA GLY A 426 32.71 34.69 -5.77
C GLY A 426 33.88 34.08 -4.97
N ASP A 427 34.97 33.58 -5.56
CA ASP A 427 35.32 32.97 -6.85
C ASP A 427 36.79 32.50 -6.69
N ASN A 428 37.18 31.49 -7.50
CA ASN A 428 38.51 31.20 -8.03
C ASN A 428 39.64 30.52 -7.21
N GLY A 429 40.27 29.55 -7.89
CA GLY A 429 41.54 28.91 -7.52
C GLY A 429 41.95 27.76 -8.43
N SER A 430 42.39 28.10 -9.65
CA SER A 430 42.85 27.27 -10.78
C SER A 430 44.23 26.59 -10.62
N GLY A 431 44.51 25.58 -11.48
CA GLY A 431 45.87 25.12 -11.86
C GLY A 431 45.86 24.28 -13.15
N THR A 432 45.97 24.91 -14.33
CA THR A 432 47.12 24.97 -15.28
C THR A 432 47.41 23.73 -16.17
N ASN A 433 47.17 23.92 -17.47
CA ASN A 433 47.71 23.21 -18.66
C ASN A 433 49.15 23.73 -18.96
N PRO A 434 49.99 23.15 -19.88
CA PRO A 434 49.81 23.33 -21.33
C PRO A 434 50.34 22.21 -22.27
N GLY A 435 49.87 22.20 -23.52
CA GLY A 435 50.52 21.47 -24.63
C GLY A 435 49.71 21.47 -25.93
N ASP A 436 49.92 22.48 -26.77
CA ASP A 436 49.30 22.74 -28.08
C ASP A 436 50.05 22.02 -29.22
N ASN A 437 49.34 21.55 -30.25
CA ASN A 437 49.78 21.56 -31.66
C ASN A 437 48.66 21.03 -32.58
N GLY A 438 48.22 21.87 -33.52
CA GLY A 438 47.10 21.60 -34.40
C GLY A 438 47.45 21.15 -35.82
N GLY A 439 46.47 21.35 -36.71
CA GLY A 439 46.64 21.43 -38.16
C GLY A 439 46.10 20.23 -38.96
N GLY A 440 45.19 20.51 -39.90
CA GLY A 440 45.09 19.73 -41.14
C GLY A 440 43.69 19.38 -41.63
N THR A 441 43.15 20.25 -42.49
CA THR A 441 42.00 19.99 -43.36
C THR A 441 42.29 18.96 -44.47
N ASN A 442 41.21 18.31 -44.92
CA ASN A 442 40.93 17.61 -46.21
C ASN A 442 41.69 18.19 -47.46
N PRO A 443 41.79 17.52 -48.64
CA PRO A 443 40.78 16.63 -49.24
C PRO A 443 41.23 15.42 -50.09
N GLY A 444 40.25 14.53 -50.31
CA GLY A 444 40.19 13.50 -51.36
C GLY A 444 38.78 12.94 -51.46
#